data_AF-A0A7L5YY51-F1
#
_entry.id   AF-A0A7L5YY51-F1
#
_cell.length_a   1.000
_cell.length_b   1.000
_cell.length_c   1.000
_cell.angle_alpha   90.00
_cell.angle_beta   90.00
_cell.angle_gamma   90.00
#
_symmetry.space_group_name_H-M   'P 1'
#
loop_
_entity.id
_entity.type
_entity.pdbx_description
1 polymer ?
#
loop_
_entity_poly.entity_id
_entity_poly.type
_entity_poly.pdbx_seq_one_letter_code
_entity_poly.pdbx_strand_id
1 'polypeptide(L)'
;MIVLDASAILAFLHDEQGADRVEESLDESVVGAANWSEIAQKVTARGADWDQVKALLFSYDLRVEPVTEEDAERAATLWRSGSGLSLGDRLCLAMSHRLECPVLTADRAWGETADIEQLRIEIHSAWAGALDALGLAARLKNDRSRLPKATPPDALQGCAGTQMTVIALPCSLVAGKRNHSWYGLRSCGNDNSAAPLPSSMTSRTVVSR
;
A
#
# COMPACT_ATOMS: atom_id res chain seq x y z
N MET A 1 2.81 20.35 2.72
CA MET A 1 2.90 18.95 2.24
C MET A 1 3.73 18.13 3.21
N ILE A 2 3.22 16.99 3.63
CA ILE A 2 3.84 16.04 4.58
C ILE A 2 3.55 14.62 4.11
N VAL A 3 4.48 13.68 4.33
CA VAL A 3 4.22 12.25 4.10
C VAL A 3 3.59 11.65 5.35
N LEU A 4 2.49 10.92 5.21
CA LEU A 4 1.86 10.20 6.30
C LEU A 4 2.26 8.73 6.26
N ASP A 5 2.81 8.23 7.37
CA ASP A 5 2.97 6.80 7.57
C ASP A 5 1.61 6.11 7.81
N ALA A 6 1.55 4.80 7.56
CA ALA A 6 0.38 3.98 7.83
C ALA A 6 -0.03 4.07 9.31
N SER A 7 0.93 4.08 10.24
CA SER A 7 0.65 4.17 11.67
C SER A 7 -0.03 5.49 12.05
N ALA A 8 0.34 6.61 11.43
CA ALA A 8 -0.30 7.91 11.67
C ALA A 8 -1.76 7.93 11.19
N ILE A 9 -2.02 7.47 9.96
CA ILE A 9 -3.40 7.40 9.43
C ILE A 9 -4.25 6.44 10.28
N LEU A 10 -3.69 5.32 10.73
CA LEU A 10 -4.41 4.39 11.60
C LEU A 10 -4.72 5.00 12.96
N ALA A 11 -3.81 5.76 13.55
CA ALA A 11 -4.07 6.49 14.80
C ALA A 11 -5.25 7.47 14.63
N PHE A 12 -5.32 8.19 13.51
CA PHE A 12 -6.46 9.03 13.17
C PHE A 12 -7.79 8.24 13.06
N LEU A 13 -7.77 7.14 12.30
CA LEU A 13 -8.95 6.30 12.06
C LEU A 13 -9.50 5.64 13.33
N HIS A 14 -8.63 5.38 14.31
CA HIS A 14 -9.00 4.77 15.59
C HIS A 14 -9.25 5.79 16.71
N ASP A 15 -9.18 7.09 16.40
CA ASP A 15 -9.31 8.16 17.40
C ASP A 15 -8.29 8.01 18.55
N GLU A 16 -7.07 7.59 18.20
CA GLU A 16 -5.96 7.45 19.14
C GLU A 16 -5.34 8.83 19.46
N GLN A 17 -4.52 8.88 20.52
CA GLN A 17 -3.81 10.11 20.86
C GLN A 17 -2.93 10.59 19.70
N GLY A 18 -3.08 11.87 19.34
CA GLY A 18 -2.44 12.45 18.16
C GLY A 18 -3.31 12.47 16.91
N ALA A 19 -4.53 11.91 16.96
CA ALA A 19 -5.49 11.95 15.85
C ALA A 19 -5.75 13.37 15.34
N ASP A 20 -5.92 14.35 16.23
CA ASP A 20 -6.14 15.76 15.85
C ASP A 20 -4.97 16.31 15.01
N ARG A 21 -3.73 15.98 15.39
CA ARG A 21 -2.53 16.41 14.65
C ARG A 21 -2.44 15.78 13.27
N VAL A 22 -2.86 14.52 13.17
CA VAL A 22 -2.96 13.83 11.86
C VAL A 22 -4.07 14.47 11.04
N GLU A 23 -5.24 14.75 11.63
CA GLU A 23 -6.38 15.39 10.95
C GLU A 23 -6.00 16.75 10.36
N GLU A 24 -5.34 17.60 11.15
CA GLU A 24 -4.78 18.89 10.69
C GLU A 24 -3.78 18.76 9.54
N SER A 25 -3.14 17.60 9.42
CA SER A 25 -2.15 17.31 8.39
C SER A 25 -2.73 16.59 7.18
N LEU A 26 -3.95 16.06 7.25
CA LEU A 26 -4.51 15.24 6.16
C LEU A 26 -4.71 16.08 4.90
N ASP A 27 -5.21 17.31 5.05
CA ASP A 27 -5.33 18.28 3.97
C ASP A 27 -3.93 18.55 3.35
N GLU A 28 -3.77 18.34 2.04
CA GLU A 28 -2.51 18.49 1.29
C GLU A 28 -1.36 17.53 1.67
N SER A 29 -1.68 16.34 2.20
CA SER A 29 -0.70 15.29 2.46
C SER A 29 -0.59 14.22 1.37
N VAL A 30 0.45 13.40 1.48
CA VAL A 30 0.65 12.23 0.63
C VAL A 30 0.88 10.98 1.48
N VAL A 31 0.46 9.84 0.97
CA VAL A 31 0.73 8.51 1.55
C VAL A 31 1.31 7.61 0.48
N GLY A 32 2.35 6.86 0.80
CA GLY A 32 2.94 5.93 -0.17
C GLY A 32 2.01 4.75 -0.47
N ALA A 33 2.03 4.25 -1.71
CA ALA A 33 1.19 3.11 -2.12
C ALA A 33 1.40 1.85 -1.24
N ALA A 34 2.61 1.64 -0.72
CA ALA A 34 2.88 0.56 0.23
C ALA A 34 2.15 0.76 1.57
N ASN A 35 2.22 1.97 2.14
CA ASN A 35 1.52 2.34 3.37
C ASN A 35 0.00 2.32 3.17
N TRP A 36 -0.49 2.74 2.01
CA TRP A 36 -1.91 2.64 1.64
C TRP A 36 -2.41 1.19 1.64
N SER A 37 -1.63 0.26 1.09
CA SER A 37 -1.93 -1.17 1.13
C SER A 37 -2.01 -1.70 2.56
N GLU A 38 -1.10 -1.26 3.43
CA GLU A 38 -1.10 -1.64 4.85
C GLU A 38 -2.33 -1.11 5.60
N ILE A 39 -2.73 0.15 5.35
CA ILE A 39 -3.95 0.73 5.92
C ILE A 39 -5.16 -0.11 5.49
N ALA A 40 -5.31 -0.38 4.19
CA ALA A 40 -6.42 -1.17 3.64
C ALA A 40 -6.48 -2.57 4.27
N GLN A 41 -5.32 -3.24 4.39
CA GLN A 41 -5.21 -4.54 5.05
C GLN A 41 -5.66 -4.47 6.51
N LYS A 42 -5.15 -3.50 7.29
CA LYS A 42 -5.43 -3.36 8.72
C LYS A 42 -6.86 -2.93 9.02
N VAL A 43 -7.49 -2.15 8.15
CA VAL A 43 -8.92 -1.80 8.22
C VAL A 43 -9.78 -3.04 7.95
N THR A 44 -9.50 -3.75 6.84
CA THR A 44 -10.24 -4.95 6.44
C THR A 44 -10.12 -6.06 7.47
N ALA A 45 -8.91 -6.29 8.02
CA ALA A 45 -8.67 -7.30 9.04
C ALA A 45 -9.46 -7.06 10.34
N ARG A 46 -9.85 -5.82 10.61
CA ARG A 46 -10.70 -5.43 11.75
C ARG A 46 -12.20 -5.45 11.43
N GLY A 47 -12.59 -5.88 10.24
CA GLY A 47 -13.99 -6.01 9.82
C GLY A 47 -14.66 -4.68 9.41
N ALA A 48 -13.87 -3.64 9.21
CA ALA A 48 -14.38 -2.34 8.76
C ALA A 48 -14.52 -2.28 7.24
N ASP A 49 -15.45 -1.45 6.77
CA ASP A 49 -15.68 -1.21 5.35
C ASP A 49 -14.59 -0.30 4.76
N TRP A 50 -13.69 -0.91 3.99
CA TRP A 50 -12.59 -0.19 3.34
C TRP A 50 -13.07 0.88 2.36
N ASP A 51 -14.19 0.67 1.65
CA ASP A 51 -14.68 1.66 0.70
C ASP A 51 -15.15 2.93 1.40
N GLN A 52 -15.78 2.81 2.58
CA GLN A 52 -16.14 3.95 3.42
C GLN A 52 -14.91 4.68 3.96
N VAL A 53 -13.90 3.94 4.45
CA VAL A 53 -12.65 4.54 4.95
C VAL A 53 -11.89 5.26 3.85
N LYS A 54 -11.76 4.63 2.68
CA LYS A 54 -11.16 5.23 1.49
C LYS A 54 -11.86 6.54 1.10
N ALA A 55 -13.19 6.54 1.08
CA ALA A 55 -13.97 7.73 0.75
C ALA A 55 -13.76 8.85 1.78
N LEU A 56 -13.67 8.52 3.07
CA LEU A 56 -13.33 9.48 4.12
C LEU A 56 -11.94 10.08 3.88
N LEU A 57 -10.91 9.25 3.71
CA LEU A 57 -9.53 9.71 3.55
C LEU A 57 -9.36 10.59 2.31
N PHE A 58 -10.02 10.25 1.18
CA PHE A 58 -10.01 11.09 -0.01
C PHE A 58 -10.84 12.38 0.10
N SER A 59 -11.65 12.55 1.15
CA SER A 59 -12.32 13.83 1.40
C SER A 59 -11.39 14.90 1.98
N TYR A 60 -10.17 14.54 2.40
CA TYR A 60 -9.12 15.42 2.90
C TYR A 60 -8.04 15.73 1.86
N ASP A 61 -8.32 15.58 0.56
CA ASP A 61 -7.34 15.76 -0.52
C ASP A 61 -6.03 14.93 -0.36
N LEU A 62 -6.08 13.85 0.44
CA LEU A 62 -4.97 12.90 0.60
C LEU A 62 -4.67 12.21 -0.73
N ARG A 63 -3.41 12.23 -1.15
CA ARG A 63 -2.99 11.58 -2.41
C ARG A 63 -2.15 10.33 -2.14
N VAL A 64 -2.42 9.27 -2.91
CA VAL A 64 -1.57 8.07 -2.91
C VAL A 64 -0.43 8.27 -3.89
N GLU A 65 0.80 8.30 -3.39
CA GLU A 65 2.01 8.48 -4.19
C GLU A 65 2.59 7.11 -4.59
N PRO A 66 2.92 6.89 -5.88
CA PRO A 66 3.55 5.65 -6.35
C PRO A 66 4.93 5.43 -5.72
N VAL A 67 5.30 4.15 -5.57
CA VAL A 67 6.68 3.77 -5.25
C VAL A 67 7.51 3.79 -6.54
N THR A 68 8.62 4.53 -6.52
CA THR A 68 9.56 4.62 -7.64
C THR A 68 10.76 3.69 -7.46
N GLU A 69 11.59 3.55 -8.50
CA GLU A 69 12.88 2.84 -8.41
C GLU A 69 13.80 3.51 -7.39
N GLU A 70 13.88 4.85 -7.38
CA GLU A 70 14.66 5.62 -6.42
C GLU A 70 14.21 5.33 -4.97
N ASP A 71 12.89 5.29 -4.73
CA ASP A 71 12.35 4.95 -3.41
C ASP A 71 12.78 3.54 -2.98
N ALA A 72 12.75 2.59 -3.91
CA ALA A 72 13.09 1.20 -3.64
C ALA A 72 14.58 1.02 -3.30
N GLU A 73 15.47 1.65 -4.07
CA GLU A 73 16.92 1.63 -3.81
C GLU A 73 17.25 2.32 -2.49
N ARG A 74 16.66 3.50 -2.24
CA ARG A 74 16.87 4.22 -0.98
C ARG A 74 16.34 3.41 0.21
N ALA A 75 15.15 2.83 0.11
CA ALA A 75 14.60 1.97 1.16
C ALA A 75 15.48 0.74 1.43
N ALA A 76 16.17 0.19 0.41
CA ALA A 76 17.13 -0.88 0.60
C ALA A 76 18.36 -0.44 1.42
N THR A 77 18.86 0.79 1.21
CA THR A 77 20.00 1.33 1.98
C THR A 77 19.67 1.55 3.47
N LEU A 78 18.40 1.79 3.80
CA LEU A 78 17.92 1.94 5.17
C LEU A 78 17.79 0.60 5.91
N TRP A 79 17.86 -0.53 5.21
CA TRP A 79 17.72 -1.83 5.83
C TRP A 79 18.94 -2.16 6.70
N ARG A 80 18.69 -2.46 7.96
CA ARG A 80 19.67 -3.07 8.87
C ARG A 80 19.03 -4.19 9.66
N SER A 81 19.76 -5.29 9.84
CA SER A 81 19.34 -6.38 10.72
C SER A 81 19.06 -5.83 12.13
N GLY A 82 17.89 -6.16 12.69
CA GLY A 82 17.47 -5.71 14.01
C GLY A 82 17.02 -4.25 14.11
N SER A 83 16.90 -3.50 13.01
CA SER A 83 16.43 -2.10 13.04
C SER A 83 14.95 -1.93 13.39
N GLY A 84 14.14 -2.99 13.28
CA GLY A 84 12.69 -2.91 13.50
C GLY A 84 11.90 -2.32 12.34
N LEU A 85 12.54 -1.58 11.43
CA LEU A 85 11.86 -0.94 10.29
C LEU A 85 11.33 -1.97 9.28
N SER A 86 10.03 -1.91 9.01
CA SER A 86 9.34 -2.67 7.99
C SER A 86 9.74 -2.20 6.57
N LEU A 87 9.34 -2.94 5.53
CA LEU A 87 9.50 -2.45 4.16
C LEU A 87 8.68 -1.18 3.91
N GLY A 88 7.46 -1.11 4.45
CA GLY A 88 6.60 0.08 4.35
C GLY A 88 7.25 1.30 4.98
N ASP A 89 7.85 1.14 6.15
CA ASP A 89 8.52 2.23 6.87
C ASP A 89 9.69 2.80 6.07
N ARG A 90 10.51 1.90 5.51
CA ARG A 90 11.67 2.31 4.71
C ARG A 90 11.25 2.98 3.40
N LEU A 91 10.17 2.53 2.78
CA LEU A 91 9.61 3.17 1.59
C LEU A 91 8.99 4.54 1.92
N CYS A 92 8.35 4.68 3.08
CA CYS A 92 7.81 5.95 3.57
C CYS A 92 8.93 6.98 3.79
N LEU A 93 10.01 6.57 4.47
CA LEU A 93 11.20 7.40 4.69
C LEU A 93 11.94 7.74 3.39
N ALA A 94 12.00 6.81 2.44
CA ALA A 94 12.59 7.07 1.14
C ALA A 94 11.77 8.09 0.33
N MET A 95 10.44 7.98 0.39
CA MET A 95 9.54 8.92 -0.26
C MET A 95 9.61 10.31 0.35
N SER A 96 9.65 10.44 1.68
CA SER A 96 9.79 11.75 2.33
C SER A 96 11.10 12.44 1.96
N HIS A 97 12.18 11.66 1.84
CA HIS A 97 13.45 12.16 1.31
C HIS A 97 13.34 12.62 -0.15
N ARG A 98 12.73 11.84 -1.05
CA ARG A 98 12.55 12.22 -2.47
C ARG A 98 11.69 13.47 -2.65
N LEU A 99 10.66 13.63 -1.81
CA LEU A 99 9.74 14.75 -1.86
C LEU A 99 10.20 15.97 -1.04
N GLU A 100 11.37 15.87 -0.38
CA GLU A 100 11.95 16.90 0.47
C GLU A 100 10.95 17.47 1.50
N CYS A 101 10.16 16.59 2.11
CA CYS A 101 9.16 16.99 3.09
C CYS A 101 9.20 16.10 4.35
N PRO A 102 8.66 16.60 5.48
CA PRO A 102 8.63 15.82 6.71
C PRO A 102 7.76 14.56 6.58
N VAL A 103 7.94 13.62 7.49
CA VAL A 103 7.08 12.44 7.65
C VAL A 103 6.44 12.43 9.03
N LEU A 104 5.14 12.14 9.09
CA LEU A 104 4.38 11.98 10.33
C LEU A 104 4.19 10.49 10.61
N THR A 105 4.56 10.04 11.82
CA THR A 105 4.44 8.64 12.23
C THR A 105 3.92 8.50 13.67
N ALA A 106 3.18 7.42 13.94
CA ALA A 106 2.84 6.96 15.28
C ALA A 106 3.77 5.83 15.76
N ASP A 107 4.70 5.36 14.91
CA ASP A 107 5.62 4.29 15.23
C ASP A 107 6.82 4.79 16.04
N ARG A 108 6.91 4.33 17.30
CA ARG A 108 7.98 4.67 18.24
C ARG A 108 9.31 3.97 17.93
N ALA A 109 9.30 2.98 17.05
CA ALA A 109 10.53 2.33 16.58
C ALA A 109 11.38 3.28 15.73
N TRP A 110 10.78 4.34 15.20
CA TRP A 110 11.50 5.36 14.45
C TRP A 110 12.32 6.20 15.45
N GLY A 111 13.50 6.64 15.03
CA GLY A 111 14.29 7.59 15.80
C GLY A 111 13.67 8.99 15.75
N GLU A 112 14.21 9.91 16.54
CA GLU A 112 13.90 11.34 16.42
C GLU A 112 14.94 12.00 15.49
N THR A 113 14.49 12.53 14.36
CA THR A 113 15.27 13.39 13.46
C THR A 113 14.43 14.61 13.09
N ALA A 114 15.05 15.66 12.55
CA ALA A 114 14.35 16.88 12.16
C ALA A 114 13.23 16.64 11.12
N ASP A 115 13.39 15.60 10.30
CA ASP A 115 12.45 15.26 9.22
C ASP A 115 11.35 14.28 9.66
N ILE A 116 11.46 13.69 10.86
CA ILE A 116 10.50 12.74 11.42
C ILE A 116 9.72 13.41 12.54
N GLU A 117 8.45 13.69 12.28
CA GLU A 117 7.49 14.10 13.29
C GLU A 117 6.84 12.86 13.92
N GLN A 118 7.16 12.59 15.18
CA GLN A 118 6.46 11.56 15.95
C GLN A 118 5.23 12.16 16.62
N LEU A 119 4.10 11.46 16.54
CA LEU A 119 2.93 11.77 17.36
C LEU A 119 3.32 11.58 18.84
N ARG A 120 3.67 12.68 19.52
CA ARG A 120 3.99 12.65 20.95
C ARG A 120 2.73 12.34 21.74
N ILE A 121 2.63 11.08 22.14
CA ILE A 121 1.71 10.60 23.15
C ILE A 121 2.16 11.21 24.48
N GLU A 122 1.65 12.40 24.85
CA GLU A 122 1.74 12.86 26.23
C GLU A 122 0.92 11.91 27.09
N ILE A 123 1.59 11.00 27.79
CA ILE A 123 0.95 10.04 28.70
C ILE A 123 0.41 10.82 29.92
N HIS A 124 -0.73 11.48 29.77
CA HIS A 124 -1.62 11.69 30.90
C HIS A 124 -2.33 10.36 31.12
N SER A 125 -2.08 9.76 32.28
CA SER A 125 -2.37 8.36 32.66
C SER A 125 -3.86 8.00 32.77
N ALA A 126 -4.64 8.22 31.72
CA ALA A 126 -5.98 7.70 31.57
C ALA A 126 -6.23 7.46 30.07
N TRP A 127 -6.90 6.35 29.75
CA TRP A 127 -7.23 5.89 28.39
C TRP A 127 -6.19 5.01 27.69
N ALA A 128 -5.82 3.89 28.33
CA ALA A 128 -5.57 2.65 27.60
C ALA A 128 -6.94 2.04 27.22
N GLY A 129 -7.61 2.64 26.24
CA GLY A 129 -8.90 2.17 25.73
C GLY A 129 -8.76 1.80 24.28
N ALA A 130 -8.58 0.52 23.99
CA ALA A 130 -8.86 -0.01 22.66
C ALA A 130 -10.27 0.44 22.26
N LEU A 131 -10.38 1.17 21.16
CA LEU A 131 -11.64 1.31 20.45
C LEU A 131 -11.52 0.47 19.19
N ASP A 132 -12.01 -0.75 19.34
CA ASP A 132 -12.49 -1.68 18.31
C ASP A 132 -13.44 -0.97 17.33
N ALA A 133 -14.00 -1.67 16.32
CA ALA A 133 -14.78 -1.11 15.19
C ALA A 133 -15.76 0.06 15.49
N LEU A 134 -16.17 0.23 16.76
CA LEU A 134 -16.87 1.37 17.33
C LEU A 134 -16.14 2.73 17.18
N GLY A 135 -14.82 2.82 17.36
CA GLY A 135 -14.06 4.08 17.24
C GLY A 135 -14.08 4.62 15.81
N LEU A 136 -13.78 3.74 14.85
CA LEU A 136 -13.91 4.05 13.43
C LEU A 136 -15.35 4.39 13.04
N ALA A 137 -16.34 3.66 13.55
CA ALA A 137 -17.74 3.96 13.29
C ALA A 137 -18.19 5.31 13.90
N ALA A 138 -17.59 5.74 15.01
CA ALA A 138 -17.83 7.05 15.60
C ALA A 138 -17.21 8.16 14.73
N ARG A 139 -15.97 7.99 14.26
CA ARG A 139 -15.33 8.95 13.34
C ARG A 139 -16.09 9.08 12.03
N LEU A 140 -16.49 7.97 11.41
CA LEU A 140 -17.33 7.99 10.19
C LEU A 140 -18.67 8.71 10.40
N LYS A 141 -19.22 8.69 11.62
CA LYS A 141 -20.42 9.46 11.97
C LYS A 141 -20.13 10.95 12.15
N ASN A 142 -18.98 11.30 12.75
CA ASN A 142 -18.60 12.68 13.01
C ASN A 142 -18.24 13.42 11.71
N ASP A 143 -17.51 12.76 10.81
CA ASP A 143 -17.08 13.32 9.52
C ASP A 143 -18.08 13.06 8.38
N ARG A 144 -19.32 12.71 8.73
CA ARG A 144 -20.37 12.43 7.75
C ARG A 144 -20.66 13.62 6.83
N SER A 145 -20.35 14.84 7.26
CA SER A 145 -20.44 16.06 6.43
C SER A 145 -19.42 16.09 5.29
N ARG A 146 -18.26 15.43 5.45
CA ARG A 146 -17.19 15.34 4.45
C ARG A 146 -17.36 14.16 3.50
N LEU A 147 -18.04 13.11 3.92
CA LEU A 147 -18.31 11.95 3.06
C LEU A 147 -19.11 12.36 1.81
N PRO A 148 -18.75 11.87 0.61
CA PRO A 148 -19.57 12.08 -0.57
C PRO A 148 -20.97 11.50 -0.33
N LYS A 149 -22.01 12.26 -0.70
CA LYS A 149 -23.39 11.77 -0.65
C LYS A 149 -23.46 10.49 -1.49
N ALA A 150 -24.02 9.41 -0.93
CA ALA A 150 -24.23 8.18 -1.65
C ALA A 150 -24.94 8.48 -2.98
N THR A 151 -24.30 8.12 -4.10
CA THR A 151 -24.96 8.18 -5.40
C THR A 151 -26.11 7.18 -5.36
N PRO A 152 -27.36 7.60 -5.60
CA PRO A 152 -28.47 6.65 -5.67
C PRO A 152 -28.19 5.62 -6.78
N PRO A 153 -28.62 4.36 -6.62
CA PRO A 153 -28.28 3.25 -7.52
C PRO A 153 -28.80 3.39 -8.98
N ASP A 154 -29.38 4.52 -9.37
CA ASP A 154 -30.01 4.74 -10.68
C ASP A 154 -29.13 5.48 -11.71
N ALA A 155 -27.82 5.63 -11.46
CA ALA A 155 -26.91 6.36 -12.36
C ALA A 155 -26.00 5.47 -13.24
N LEU A 156 -26.39 4.21 -13.52
CA LEU A 156 -25.69 3.32 -14.47
C LEU A 156 -26.47 3.03 -15.76
N GLN A 157 -27.39 3.92 -16.17
CA GLN A 157 -27.92 3.90 -17.53
C GLN A 157 -27.01 4.70 -18.47
N GLY A 158 -26.14 4.00 -19.19
CA GLY A 158 -25.53 4.55 -20.41
C GLY A 158 -24.04 4.30 -20.58
N CYS A 159 -23.67 3.08 -20.95
CA CYS A 159 -22.50 2.76 -21.79
C CYS A 159 -22.68 1.34 -22.34
N ALA A 160 -23.66 1.15 -23.22
CA ALA A 160 -23.70 -0.03 -24.09
C ALA A 160 -22.73 0.22 -25.25
N GLY A 161 -21.57 -0.43 -25.27
CA GLY A 161 -20.68 -0.38 -26.43
C GLY A 161 -19.19 -0.53 -26.14
N THR A 162 -18.75 -1.58 -25.47
CA THR A 162 -17.37 -2.06 -25.64
C THR A 162 -17.39 -3.58 -25.58
N GLN A 163 -17.19 -4.23 -26.72
CA GLN A 163 -16.99 -5.67 -26.77
C GLN A 163 -15.70 -6.00 -26.04
N MET A 164 -15.83 -6.60 -24.85
CA MET A 164 -14.71 -7.19 -24.12
C MET A 164 -14.38 -8.51 -24.81
N THR A 165 -13.36 -8.52 -25.67
CA THR A 165 -12.79 -9.78 -26.19
C THR A 165 -12.13 -10.51 -25.04
N VAL A 166 -12.84 -11.47 -24.45
CA VAL A 166 -12.28 -12.44 -23.51
C VAL A 166 -11.43 -13.41 -24.32
N ILE A 167 -10.10 -13.21 -24.32
CA ILE A 167 -9.18 -14.25 -24.76
C ILE A 167 -9.13 -15.30 -23.65
N ALA A 168 -9.92 -16.36 -23.79
CA ALA A 168 -9.80 -17.56 -22.97
C ALA A 168 -8.51 -18.29 -23.35
N LEU A 169 -7.46 -18.17 -22.54
CA LEU A 169 -6.32 -19.08 -22.60
C LEU A 169 -6.77 -20.45 -22.05
N PRO A 170 -6.58 -21.55 -22.79
CA PRO A 170 -6.93 -22.87 -22.30
C PRO A 170 -6.06 -23.25 -21.11
N CYS A 171 -6.74 -23.58 -20.02
CA CYS A 171 -6.18 -24.10 -18.78
C CYS A 171 -5.73 -25.56 -19.01
N SER A 172 -4.47 -25.75 -19.39
CA SER A 172 -3.83 -27.07 -19.37
C SER A 172 -2.37 -26.91 -18.98
N LEU A 173 -2.12 -27.03 -17.66
CA LEU A 173 -0.92 -27.60 -17.00
C LEU A 173 -0.66 -26.91 -15.65
N VAL A 174 -1.47 -27.21 -14.64
CA VAL A 174 -1.00 -27.17 -13.24
C VAL A 174 -1.54 -28.41 -12.52
N ALA A 175 -0.89 -29.54 -12.79
CA ALA A 175 -0.95 -30.71 -11.93
C ALA A 175 0.37 -30.76 -11.14
N GLY A 176 0.29 -30.64 -9.82
CA GLY A 176 1.24 -31.33 -8.95
C GLY A 176 2.09 -30.48 -8.00
N LYS A 177 1.75 -30.67 -6.72
CA LYS A 177 2.64 -30.70 -5.54
C LYS A 177 3.01 -29.37 -4.89
N ARG A 178 2.24 -29.10 -3.82
CA ARG A 178 2.69 -28.44 -2.59
C ARG A 178 4.00 -29.10 -2.13
N ASN A 179 5.04 -28.31 -1.87
CA ASN A 179 5.94 -28.59 -0.77
C ASN A 179 6.68 -27.33 -0.32
N HIS A 180 6.71 -27.20 1.01
CA HIS A 180 7.43 -26.20 1.78
C HIS A 180 8.95 -26.29 1.60
N SER A 181 9.63 -25.21 2.02
CA SER A 181 11.08 -25.06 2.21
C SER A 181 11.82 -24.38 1.05
N TRP A 182 12.08 -23.09 1.22
CA TRP A 182 13.21 -22.42 0.57
C TRP A 182 14.23 -22.02 1.64
N TYR A 183 15.07 -22.98 2.01
CA TYR A 183 16.41 -22.75 2.53
C TYR A 183 17.37 -23.63 1.74
N GLY A 184 18.43 -23.04 1.20
CA GLY A 184 19.62 -23.80 0.79
C GLY A 184 20.14 -23.48 -0.61
N LEU A 185 20.99 -22.47 -0.69
CA LEU A 185 22.06 -22.41 -1.67
C LEU A 185 22.87 -23.71 -1.63
N ARG A 186 23.06 -24.36 -2.78
CA ARG A 186 24.18 -25.25 -3.03
C ARG A 186 24.51 -25.26 -4.53
N SER A 187 25.69 -24.74 -4.85
CA SER A 187 26.39 -24.95 -6.12
C SER A 187 26.75 -26.42 -6.31
N CYS A 188 26.63 -26.91 -7.55
CA CYS A 188 27.45 -27.92 -8.24
C CYS A 188 26.88 -27.94 -9.68
N GLY A 189 27.64 -27.73 -10.74
CA GLY A 189 28.81 -28.50 -11.13
C GLY A 189 28.41 -29.31 -12.36
N ASN A 190 29.12 -29.09 -13.48
CA ASN A 190 29.07 -29.75 -14.78
C ASN A 190 28.32 -31.09 -14.86
N ASP A 191 27.49 -31.25 -15.91
CA ASP A 191 27.55 -32.44 -16.74
C ASP A 191 27.07 -32.15 -18.18
N ASN A 192 27.97 -32.44 -19.11
CA ASN A 192 27.76 -32.44 -20.56
C ASN A 192 26.75 -33.52 -20.94
N SER A 193 25.70 -33.19 -21.70
CA SER A 193 25.10 -34.09 -22.68
C SER A 193 24.31 -33.29 -23.71
N ALA A 194 24.77 -33.37 -24.95
CA ALA A 194 24.25 -32.70 -26.12
C ALA A 194 22.93 -33.30 -26.61
N ALA A 195 22.02 -32.46 -27.11
CA ALA A 195 21.05 -32.81 -28.15
C ALA A 195 20.78 -31.57 -29.04
N PRO A 196 20.66 -31.72 -30.38
CA PRO A 196 20.93 -30.65 -31.33
C PRO A 196 19.71 -29.80 -31.70
N LEU A 197 19.96 -28.54 -32.04
CA LEU A 197 19.02 -27.60 -32.67
C LEU A 197 18.85 -27.92 -34.17
N PRO A 198 17.63 -27.93 -34.74
CA PRO A 198 17.46 -27.87 -36.17
C PRO A 198 17.53 -26.41 -36.68
N SER A 199 18.45 -26.18 -37.62
CA SER A 199 18.58 -24.96 -38.43
C SER A 199 17.96 -25.15 -39.81
N SER A 200 17.30 -24.11 -40.31
CA SER A 200 17.06 -23.68 -41.72
C SER A 200 15.61 -23.24 -41.92
N MET A 201 15.32 -21.93 -41.85
CA MET A 201 15.27 -20.95 -42.94
C MET A 201 14.40 -21.36 -44.15
N THR A 202 13.32 -20.61 -44.39
CA THR A 202 13.10 -19.91 -45.67
C THR A 202 12.01 -18.86 -45.53
N SER A 203 12.35 -17.62 -45.91
CA SER A 203 11.42 -16.51 -46.12
C SER A 203 10.49 -16.82 -47.30
N ARG A 204 9.21 -16.48 -47.17
CA ARG A 204 8.35 -16.13 -48.33
C ARG A 204 7.34 -15.07 -47.94
N THR A 205 7.52 -13.90 -48.53
CA THR A 205 6.52 -12.84 -48.70
C THR A 205 5.71 -13.14 -49.96
N VAL A 206 4.38 -13.22 -49.90
CA VAL A 206 3.41 -12.91 -50.99
C VAL A 206 2.03 -12.62 -50.34
N VAL A 207 1.66 -11.35 -50.21
CA VAL A 207 0.61 -10.59 -50.95
C VAL A 207 -0.84 -11.00 -50.67
N SER A 208 -1.59 -9.98 -50.23
CA SER A 208 -3.03 -9.85 -50.04
C SER A 208 -3.89 -10.19 -51.26
N ARG A 209 -5.04 -10.82 -51.00
CA ARG A 209 -6.37 -10.46 -51.52
C ARG A 209 -7.44 -10.97 -50.57
#